data_AF-A0A151JV45-F1
#
_entry.id   AF-A0A151JV45-F1
#
_cell.length_a   1.000
_cell.length_b   1.000
_cell.length_c   1.000
_cell.angle_alpha   90.00
_cell.angle_beta   90.00
_cell.angle_gamma   90.00
#
_symmetry.space_group_name_H-M   'P 1'
#
loop_
_entity.id
_entity.type
_entity.pdbx_description
1 polymer ?
#
loop_
_entity_poly.entity_id
_entity_poly.type
_entity_poly.pdbx_seq_one_letter_code
_entity_poly.pdbx_strand_id
1 'polypeptide(L)'
;MEKYTVKERVQIIQAYYEKSRSLALTIRELHYHFPRNHVPAKSTVQSLVARFVETGSVGDLKKFPRPRTARSSENVAAVAESVREIPGTSIRHRSQELNISRTSLQRILRKDLHLQAYKIQLCQEFQPLDHLQRRTFVNWALQKKTDDDDFNW
;
A
#
# COMPACT_ATOMS: atom_id res chain seq x y z
N MET A 1 4.31 13.35 16.17
CA MET A 1 3.57 14.51 15.63
C MET A 1 4.48 15.71 15.74
N GLU A 2 4.60 16.52 14.70
CA GLU A 2 5.42 17.72 14.81
C GLU A 2 4.65 18.78 15.60
N LYS A 3 5.29 19.27 16.65
CA LYS A 3 4.69 20.17 17.63
C LYS A 3 4.37 21.56 17.05
N TYR A 4 4.99 21.94 15.94
CA TYR A 4 4.86 23.26 15.32
C TYR A 4 4.52 23.15 13.84
N THR A 5 3.56 23.95 13.40
CA THR A 5 3.22 24.16 12.00
C THR A 5 4.35 24.87 11.26
N VAL A 6 4.36 24.81 9.92
CA VAL A 6 5.38 25.48 9.10
C VAL A 6 5.42 26.98 9.36
N LYS A 7 4.26 27.63 9.51
CA LYS A 7 4.16 29.07 9.82
C LYS A 7 4.81 29.41 11.16
N GLU A 8 4.53 28.62 12.19
CA GLU A 8 5.12 28.82 13.53
C GLU A 8 6.62 28.62 13.52
N ARG A 9 7.14 27.66 12.75
CA ARG A 9 8.59 27.48 12.59
C ARG A 9 9.25 28.67 11.92
N VAL A 10 8.61 29.25 10.89
CA VAL A 10 9.10 30.48 10.26
C VAL A 10 9.17 31.62 11.28
N GLN A 11 8.12 31.81 12.08
CA GLN A 11 8.09 32.84 13.14
C GLN A 11 9.20 32.63 14.17
N ILE A 12 9.44 31.39 14.59
CA ILE A 12 10.51 31.04 15.54
C ILE A 12 11.89 31.37 14.95
N ILE A 13 12.13 31.01 13.69
CA ILE A 13 13.40 31.26 13.01
C ILE A 13 13.60 32.77 12.81
N GLN A 14 12.56 33.50 12.41
CA GLN A 14 12.58 34.95 12.25
C GLN A 14 12.93 35.65 13.57
N ALA A 15 12.22 35.31 14.66
CA ALA A 15 12.49 35.87 15.98
C ALA A 15 13.94 35.60 16.44
N TYR A 16 14.50 34.44 16.10
CA TYR A 16 15.89 34.12 16.43
C TYR A 16 16.90 35.06 15.75
N TYR A 17 16.70 35.34 14.46
CA TYR A 17 17.59 36.24 13.73
C TYR A 17 17.41 37.71 14.14
N GLU A 18 16.17 38.15 14.40
CA GLU A 18 15.87 39.51 14.87
C GLU A 18 16.49 39.80 16.25
N LYS A 19 16.50 38.83 17.16
CA LYS A 19 17.08 38.98 18.51
C LYS A 19 18.58 38.68 18.56
N SER A 20 19.30 39.00 17.49
CA SER A 20 20.76 38.86 17.37
C SER A 20 21.27 37.45 17.67
N ARG A 21 20.50 36.41 17.32
CA ARG A 21 20.84 34.99 17.56
C ARG A 21 20.95 34.63 19.06
N SER A 22 20.37 35.45 19.94
CA SER A 22 20.32 35.17 21.38
C SER A 22 19.11 34.31 21.75
N LEU A 23 19.35 33.05 22.16
CA LEU A 23 18.29 32.12 22.55
C LEU A 23 17.45 32.64 23.72
N ALA A 24 18.05 33.33 24.68
CA ALA A 24 17.32 33.85 25.84
C ALA A 24 16.33 34.96 25.43
N LEU A 25 16.77 35.89 24.58
CA LEU A 25 15.92 36.97 24.07
C LEU A 25 14.84 36.44 23.13
N THR A 26 15.20 35.50 22.27
CA THR A 26 14.26 34.83 21.37
C THR A 26 13.14 34.15 22.14
N ILE A 27 13.47 33.38 23.18
CA ILE A 27 12.48 32.69 23.99
C ILE A 27 11.59 33.68 24.74
N ARG A 28 12.14 34.76 25.30
CA ARG A 28 11.35 35.82 25.95
C ARG A 28 10.35 36.45 24.98
N GLU A 29 10.78 36.74 23.75
CA GLU A 29 9.90 37.25 22.69
C GLU A 29 8.79 36.25 22.37
N LEU A 30 9.13 34.98 22.20
CA LEU A 30 8.16 33.93 21.86
C LEU A 30 7.12 33.69 22.96
N HIS A 31 7.37 34.07 24.22
CA HIS A 31 6.34 34.02 25.27
C HIS A 31 5.20 35.03 25.04
N TYR A 32 5.42 36.11 24.28
CA TYR A 32 4.36 37.06 23.94
C TYR A 32 3.51 36.57 22.76
N HIS A 33 4.10 35.80 21.84
CA HIS A 33 3.45 35.35 20.60
C HIS A 33 2.83 33.95 20.70
N PHE A 34 3.30 33.10 21.62
CA PHE A 34 2.85 31.72 21.78
C PHE A 34 2.15 31.50 23.13
N PRO A 35 1.07 30.68 23.20
CA PRO A 35 0.45 30.33 24.47
C PRO A 35 1.40 29.50 25.33
N ARG A 36 1.24 29.57 26.67
CA ARG A 36 2.20 29.05 27.66
C ARG A 36 2.71 27.62 27.43
N ASN A 37 1.85 26.71 26.98
CA ASN A 37 2.20 25.29 26.75
C ASN A 37 2.78 25.00 25.35
N HIS A 38 2.76 26.02 24.48
CA HIS A 38 3.18 25.98 23.08
C HIS A 38 4.43 26.81 22.82
N VAL A 39 5.04 27.41 23.86
CA VAL A 39 6.32 28.10 23.70
C VAL A 39 7.41 27.05 23.43
N PRO A 40 8.24 27.23 22.38
CA PRO A 40 9.34 26.30 22.11
C PRO A 40 10.40 26.35 23.20
N ALA A 41 11.01 25.20 23.47
CA ALA A 41 12.19 25.14 24.33
C ALA A 41 13.42 25.65 23.56
N LYS A 42 14.46 26.08 24.28
CA LYS A 42 15.74 26.52 23.68
C LYS A 42 16.31 25.47 22.71
N SER A 43 16.27 24.20 23.09
CA SER A 43 16.72 23.09 22.23
C SER A 43 15.91 22.97 20.94
N THR A 44 14.60 23.26 20.99
CA THR A 44 13.75 23.24 19.80
C THR A 44 14.11 24.37 18.83
N VAL A 45 14.36 25.57 19.34
CA VAL A 45 14.81 26.71 18.52
C VAL A 45 16.16 26.39 17.86
N GLN A 46 17.12 25.87 18.63
CA GLN A 46 18.43 25.46 18.10
C GLN A 46 18.30 24.40 17.00
N SER A 47 17.54 23.33 17.23
CA SER A 47 17.35 22.27 16.23
C SER A 47 16.62 22.76 14.97
N LEU A 48 15.65 23.67 15.12
CA LEU A 48 14.96 24.27 13.97
C LEU A 48 15.90 25.14 13.13
N VAL A 49 16.69 25.99 13.78
CA VAL A 49 17.66 26.85 13.09
C VAL A 49 18.76 26.03 12.44
N ALA A 50 19.33 25.03 13.13
CA ALA A 50 20.34 24.15 12.57
C ALA A 50 19.84 23.43 11.32
N ARG A 51 18.63 22.86 11.39
CA ARG A 51 18.00 22.20 10.24
C ARG A 51 17.75 23.17 9.09
N PHE A 52 17.28 24.38 9.39
CA PHE A 52 17.05 25.41 8.38
C PHE A 52 18.34 25.84 7.69
N VAL A 53 19.44 26.03 8.43
CA VAL A 53 20.76 26.37 7.87
C VAL A 53 21.30 25.23 7.00
N GLU A 54 21.10 23.98 7.41
CA GLU A 54 21.58 22.79 6.67
C GLU A 54 20.79 22.52 5.38
N THR A 55 19.45 22.59 5.43
CA THR A 55 18.58 22.17 4.32
C THR A 55 17.94 23.33 3.54
N GLY A 56 17.99 24.55 4.05
CA GLY A 56 17.32 25.72 3.47
C GLY A 56 15.79 25.67 3.53
N SER A 57 15.20 24.65 4.16
CA SER A 57 13.76 24.42 4.21
C SER A 57 13.25 24.41 5.64
N VAL A 58 12.06 24.98 5.82
CA VAL A 58 11.29 24.96 7.08
C VAL A 58 10.27 23.81 7.09
N GLY A 59 10.04 23.21 5.93
CA GLY A 59 9.13 22.10 5.73
C GLY A 59 9.60 20.82 6.41
N ASP A 60 8.69 19.86 6.47
CA ASP A 60 8.99 18.56 7.05
C ASP A 60 9.96 17.83 6.14
N LEU A 61 10.93 17.15 6.75
CA LEU A 61 11.78 16.25 6.00
C LEU A 61 10.91 15.15 5.40
N LYS A 62 11.15 14.85 4.12
CA LYS A 62 10.48 13.74 3.44
C LYS A 62 10.75 12.47 4.23
N LYS A 63 9.73 11.99 4.96
CA LYS A 63 9.82 10.72 5.66
C LYS A 63 9.83 9.62 4.63
N PHE A 64 10.96 8.94 4.49
CA PHE A 64 10.97 7.72 3.70
C PHE A 64 10.07 6.69 4.39
N PRO A 65 9.12 6.09 3.67
CA PRO A 65 8.30 5.05 4.25
C PRO A 65 9.22 3.91 4.71
N ARG A 66 8.88 3.30 5.86
CA ARG A 66 9.61 2.14 6.35
C ARG A 66 9.59 1.05 5.27
N PRO A 67 10.74 0.42 4.96
CA PRO A 67 10.79 -0.61 3.94
C PRO A 67 9.84 -1.75 4.27
N ARG A 68 9.13 -2.25 3.25
CA ARG A 68 8.17 -3.35 3.38
C ARG A 68 8.89 -4.69 3.25
N THR A 69 9.52 -5.17 4.32
CA THR A 69 10.31 -6.41 4.29
C THR A 69 9.49 -7.64 3.88
N ALA A 70 8.28 -7.78 4.41
CA ALA A 70 7.43 -8.94 4.12
C ALA A 70 6.74 -8.91 2.75
N ARG A 71 6.74 -7.76 2.05
CA ARG A 71 6.14 -7.59 0.72
C ARG A 71 7.18 -7.01 -0.23
N SER A 72 8.37 -7.60 -0.21
CA SER A 72 9.40 -7.36 -1.22
C SER A 72 8.91 -7.83 -2.58
N SER A 73 9.48 -7.27 -3.65
CA SER A 73 9.22 -7.71 -5.03
C SER A 73 9.49 -9.21 -5.21
N GLU A 74 10.55 -9.71 -4.58
CA GLU A 74 10.91 -11.13 -4.54
C GLU A 74 9.80 -11.99 -3.92
N ASN A 75 9.30 -11.65 -2.74
CA ASN A 75 8.22 -12.39 -2.09
C ASN A 75 6.92 -12.34 -2.90
N VAL A 76 6.62 -11.20 -3.55
CA VAL A 76 5.46 -11.07 -4.43
C VAL A 76 5.59 -12.00 -5.64
N ALA A 77 6.78 -12.03 -6.27
CA ALA A 77 7.06 -12.92 -7.39
C ALA A 77 6.96 -14.40 -7.00
N ALA A 78 7.55 -14.79 -5.87
CA ALA A 78 7.48 -16.17 -5.36
C ALA A 78 6.04 -16.61 -5.08
N VAL A 79 5.22 -15.74 -4.48
CA VAL A 79 3.80 -16.02 -4.27
C VAL A 79 3.06 -16.14 -5.61
N ALA A 80 3.35 -15.28 -6.58
CA ALA A 80 2.71 -15.33 -7.90
C ALA A 80 3.04 -16.62 -8.66
N GLU A 81 4.30 -17.05 -8.65
CA GLU A 81 4.78 -18.31 -9.23
C GLU A 81 4.04 -19.50 -8.61
N SER A 82 4.06 -19.56 -7.27
CA SER A 82 3.44 -20.64 -6.51
C SER A 82 1.93 -20.72 -6.80
N VAL A 83 1.23 -19.58 -6.93
CA VAL A 83 -0.21 -19.57 -7.25
C VAL A 83 -0.47 -20.05 -8.68
N ARG A 84 0.41 -19.72 -9.63
CA ARG A 84 0.31 -20.16 -11.02
C ARG A 84 0.47 -21.68 -11.14
N GLU A 85 1.42 -22.25 -10.41
CA GLU A 85 1.67 -23.70 -10.42
C GLU A 85 0.52 -24.49 -9.79
N ILE A 86 0.10 -24.10 -8.57
CA ILE A 86 -0.93 -24.83 -7.83
C ILE A 86 -1.90 -23.80 -7.21
N PRO A 87 -2.99 -23.43 -7.92
CA PRO A 87 -3.93 -22.41 -7.44
C PRO A 87 -4.76 -22.91 -6.24
N GLY A 88 -4.92 -24.22 -6.10
CA GLY A 88 -5.72 -24.85 -5.03
C GLY A 88 -5.06 -24.88 -3.66
N THR A 89 -3.77 -24.55 -3.52
CA THR A 89 -3.13 -24.62 -2.20
C THR A 89 -3.65 -23.55 -1.25
N SER A 90 -3.94 -23.97 -0.02
CA SER A 90 -4.47 -23.07 1.00
C SER A 90 -3.45 -21.99 1.38
N ILE A 91 -3.95 -20.83 1.79
CA ILE A 91 -3.11 -19.73 2.31
C ILE A 91 -2.21 -20.20 3.46
N ARG A 92 -2.70 -21.12 4.30
CA ARG A 92 -1.94 -21.66 5.43
C ARG A 92 -0.76 -22.50 4.96
N HIS A 93 -0.98 -23.38 3.99
CA HIS A 93 0.07 -24.25 3.44
C HIS A 93 1.12 -23.42 2.71
N ARG A 94 0.68 -22.53 1.82
CA ARG A 94 1.58 -21.65 1.06
C ARG A 94 2.42 -20.73 1.95
N SER A 95 1.85 -20.31 3.09
CA SER A 95 2.56 -19.52 4.11
C SER A 95 3.70 -20.30 4.75
N GLN A 96 3.53 -21.61 4.96
CA GLN A 96 4.57 -22.48 5.49
C GLN A 96 5.64 -22.76 4.43
N GLU A 97 5.24 -23.07 3.19
CA GLU A 97 6.17 -23.33 2.08
C GLU A 97 7.08 -22.14 1.79
N LEU A 98 6.51 -20.93 1.68
CA LEU A 98 7.25 -19.72 1.34
C LEU A 98 7.89 -19.03 2.55
N ASN A 99 7.69 -19.55 3.77
CA ASN A 99 8.11 -18.92 5.02
C ASN A 99 7.67 -17.44 5.16
N ILE A 100 6.46 -17.13 4.67
CA ILE A 100 5.84 -15.80 4.76
C ILE A 100 4.68 -15.89 5.74
N SER A 101 4.51 -14.91 6.62
CA SER A 101 3.37 -14.93 7.55
C SER A 101 2.02 -14.91 6.79
N ARG A 102 1.03 -15.65 7.31
CA ARG A 102 -0.31 -15.74 6.71
C ARG A 102 -0.94 -14.39 6.38
N THR A 103 -0.77 -13.40 7.27
CA THR A 103 -1.34 -12.06 7.07
C THR A 103 -0.62 -11.28 5.98
N SER A 104 0.70 -11.45 5.84
CA SER A 104 1.46 -10.86 4.73
C SER A 104 1.10 -11.53 3.41
N LEU A 105 1.00 -12.86 3.37
CA LEU A 105 0.60 -13.61 2.18
C LEU A 105 -0.80 -13.19 1.70
N GLN A 106 -1.76 -13.06 2.62
CA GLN A 106 -3.10 -12.57 2.29
C GLN A 106 -3.10 -11.13 1.75
N ARG A 107 -2.21 -10.26 2.26
CA ARG A 107 -2.03 -8.91 1.71
C ARG A 107 -1.42 -8.94 0.31
N ILE A 108 -0.42 -9.79 0.07
CA ILE A 108 0.18 -9.98 -1.26
C ILE A 108 -0.89 -10.40 -2.26
N LEU A 109 -1.64 -11.46 -1.96
CA LEU A 109 -2.71 -11.97 -2.82
C LEU A 109 -3.73 -10.88 -3.17
N ARG A 110 -4.21 -10.10 -2.20
CA ARG A 110 -5.29 -9.12 -2.42
C ARG A 110 -4.82 -7.76 -2.94
N LYS A 111 -3.72 -7.23 -2.42
CA LYS A 111 -3.28 -5.85 -2.67
C LYS A 111 -2.27 -5.72 -3.79
N ASP A 112 -1.45 -6.74 -3.99
CA ASP A 112 -0.32 -6.69 -4.92
C ASP A 112 -0.60 -7.55 -6.16
N LEU A 113 -1.25 -8.72 -6.01
CA LEU A 113 -1.65 -9.59 -7.12
C LEU A 113 -3.12 -9.45 -7.54
N HIS A 114 -3.93 -8.72 -6.76
CA HIS A 114 -5.36 -8.48 -7.02
C HIS A 114 -6.20 -9.76 -7.24
N LEU A 115 -5.80 -10.86 -6.60
CA LEU A 115 -6.48 -12.14 -6.68
C LEU A 115 -7.65 -12.23 -5.69
N GLN A 116 -8.71 -12.88 -6.14
CA GLN A 116 -9.88 -13.20 -5.32
C GLN A 116 -10.01 -14.72 -5.17
N ALA A 117 -10.67 -15.15 -4.09
CA ALA A 117 -10.97 -16.56 -3.91
C ALA A 117 -11.92 -17.01 -5.02
N TYR A 118 -11.54 -18.08 -5.73
CA TYR A 118 -12.42 -18.67 -6.73
C TYR A 118 -13.68 -19.24 -6.06
N LYS A 119 -14.85 -18.95 -6.64
CA LYS A 119 -16.12 -19.50 -6.17
C LYS A 119 -16.34 -20.84 -6.85
N ILE A 120 -16.24 -21.92 -6.07
CA ILE A 120 -16.49 -23.28 -6.57
C ILE A 120 -17.94 -23.37 -7.04
N GLN A 121 -18.12 -23.77 -8.31
CA GLN A 121 -19.41 -24.14 -8.87
C GLN A 121 -19.50 -25.66 -8.85
N LEU A 122 -20.50 -26.19 -8.14
CA LEU A 122 -20.80 -27.61 -8.17
C LEU A 122 -21.58 -27.90 -9.45
N CYS A 123 -20.95 -28.61 -10.37
CA CYS A 123 -21.56 -29.06 -11.62
C CYS A 123 -21.65 -30.59 -11.62
N GLN A 124 -22.54 -31.15 -12.43
CA GLN A 124 -22.55 -32.58 -12.68
C GLN A 124 -21.20 -33.02 -13.26
N GLU A 125 -20.67 -34.14 -12.76
CA GLU A 125 -19.46 -34.75 -13.31
C GLU A 125 -19.74 -35.26 -14.73
N PHE A 126 -18.89 -34.87 -15.68
CA PHE A 126 -18.97 -35.38 -17.05
C PHE A 126 -18.16 -36.65 -17.18
N GLN A 127 -18.80 -37.68 -17.74
CA GLN A 127 -18.09 -38.86 -18.19
C GLN A 127 -17.35 -38.55 -19.51
N PRO A 128 -16.27 -39.28 -19.84
CA PRO A 128 -15.49 -39.05 -21.06
C PRO A 128 -16.35 -39.02 -22.33
N LEU A 129 -17.39 -39.85 -22.39
CA LEU A 129 -18.31 -39.92 -23.52
C LEU A 129 -19.20 -38.67 -23.65
N ASP A 130 -19.60 -38.06 -22.53
CA ASP A 130 -20.48 -36.89 -22.51
C ASP A 130 -19.83 -35.70 -23.22
N HIS A 131 -18.51 -35.56 -23.14
CA HIS A 131 -17.78 -34.50 -23.84
C HIS A 131 -17.94 -34.60 -25.35
N LEU A 132 -17.89 -35.82 -25.90
CA LEU A 132 -18.06 -36.05 -27.33
C LEU A 132 -19.51 -35.75 -27.74
N GLN A 133 -20.48 -36.33 -27.02
CA GLN A 133 -21.91 -36.16 -27.31
C GLN A 133 -22.35 -34.69 -27.27
N ARG A 134 -21.85 -33.94 -26.28
CA ARG A 134 -22.11 -32.50 -26.16
C ARG A 134 -21.52 -31.71 -27.33
N ARG A 135 -20.28 -32.02 -27.74
CA ARG A 135 -19.66 -31.37 -28.91
C ARG A 135 -20.40 -31.70 -30.20
N THR A 136 -20.78 -32.96 -30.42
CA THR A 136 -21.54 -33.36 -31.61
C THR A 136 -22.88 -32.67 -31.67
N PHE A 137 -23.58 -32.56 -30.53
CA PHE A 137 -24.84 -31.83 -30.45
C PHE A 137 -24.68 -30.35 -30.79
N VAL A 138 -23.69 -29.67 -30.20
CA VAL A 138 -23.43 -28.24 -30.47
C VAL A 138 -23.08 -28.01 -31.93
N ASN A 139 -22.22 -28.84 -32.52
CA ASN A 139 -21.86 -28.71 -33.93
C ASN A 139 -23.07 -28.93 -34.85
N TRP A 140 -23.89 -29.93 -34.57
CA TRP A 140 -25.14 -30.17 -35.30
C TRP A 140 -26.12 -29.00 -35.17
N ALA A 141 -26.32 -28.46 -33.96
CA ALA A 141 -27.22 -27.33 -33.72
C ALA A 141 -26.74 -26.06 -34.42
N LEU A 142 -25.42 -25.81 -34.43
CA LEU A 142 -24.82 -24.71 -35.19
C LEU A 142 -25.05 -24.86 -36.70
N GLN A 143 -24.86 -26.06 -37.24
CA GLN A 143 -25.08 -26.33 -38.67
C GLN A 143 -26.56 -26.16 -39.04
N LYS A 144 -27.48 -26.62 -38.19
CA LYS A 144 -28.91 -26.41 -38.41
C LYS A 144 -29.30 -24.94 -38.43
N LYS A 145 -28.68 -24.12 -37.58
CA LYS A 145 -28.90 -22.67 -37.56
C LYS A 145 -28.34 -21.96 -38.79
N THR A 146 -27.30 -22.49 -39.43
CA THR A 146 -26.81 -21.95 -40.71
C THR A 146 -27.66 -22.37 -41.91
N ASP A 147 -28.29 -23.54 -41.83
CA ASP A 147 -29.15 -24.06 -42.91
C ASP A 147 -30.57 -23.46 -42.85
N ASP A 148 -31.03 -23.08 -41.65
CA ASP A 148 -32.36 -22.52 -41.39
C ASP A 148 -32.27 -21.39 -40.35
N ASP A 149 -32.40 -20.14 -40.83
CA ASP A 149 -32.31 -18.93 -40.00
C ASP A 149 -33.45 -18.82 -38.96
N ASP A 150 -34.57 -19.52 -39.17
CA ASP A 150 -35.72 -19.53 -38.26
C ASP A 150 -35.61 -20.62 -37.17
N PHE A 151 -34.55 -21.44 -37.18
CA PHE A 151 -34.35 -22.49 -36.18
C PHE A 151 -33.99 -21.94 -34.79
N ASN A 152 -34.79 -22.27 -33.77
CA ASN A 152 -34.64 -21.79 -32.39
C ASN A 152 -34.61 -22.95 -31.37
N TRP A 153 -33.72 -22.88 -30.39
CA TRP A 153 -33.45 -23.90 -29.37
C TRP A 153 -33.29 -23.32 -27.97
#